data_AF-A0A6C0L124-F1
#
_entry.id   AF-A0A6C0L124-F1
#
_cell.length_a   1.000
_cell.length_b   1.000
_cell.length_c   1.000
_cell.angle_alpha   90.00
_cell.angle_beta   90.00
_cell.angle_gamma   90.00
#
_symmetry.space_group_name_H-M   'P 1'
#
loop_
_entity.id
_entity.type
_entity.pdbx_description
1 polymer ?
#
loop_
_entity_poly.entity_id
_entity_poly.type
_entity_poly.pdbx_seq_one_letter_code
_entity_poly.pdbx_strand_id
1 'polypeptide(L)'
;MKKYQEALVIVKEAFQAIPPPGKKEVMKNYLRELNTQKLYLLNNLSISITSVKINEQIDPDKKPLNNCLIDLAKNSLTILCVLKKTDSETIMTNNATLFEKKNADYGNSFVDFALIGIIVRLNDKINRILNLGGAPSANMQVDEKIEDTINDLYNYCIIGLMYT
;
A
#
# COMPACT_ATOMS: atom_id res chain seq x y z
N MET A 1 14.46 -3.74 -10.37
CA MET A 1 14.07 -5.15 -10.18
C MET A 1 14.65 -5.81 -8.94
N LYS A 2 15.97 -5.88 -8.74
CA LYS A 2 16.56 -6.55 -7.55
C LYS A 2 15.97 -6.08 -6.21
N LYS A 3 15.98 -4.76 -5.95
CA LYS A 3 15.39 -4.17 -4.73
C LYS A 3 13.89 -4.43 -4.55
N TYR A 4 13.13 -4.44 -5.65
CA TYR A 4 11.70 -4.74 -5.60
C TYR A 4 11.47 -6.19 -5.17
N GLN A 5 12.26 -7.14 -5.69
CA GLN A 5 12.22 -8.54 -5.28
C GLN A 5 12.64 -8.72 -3.81
N GLU A 6 13.67 -7.99 -3.34
CA GLU A 6 14.06 -7.98 -1.92
C GLU A 6 12.91 -7.47 -1.04
N ALA A 7 12.24 -6.38 -1.43
CA ALA A 7 11.07 -5.86 -0.72
C ALA A 7 9.85 -6.82 -0.74
N LEU A 8 9.64 -7.56 -1.84
CA LEU A 8 8.61 -8.61 -1.90
C LEU A 8 8.87 -9.73 -0.88
N VAL A 9 10.13 -10.14 -0.69
CA VAL A 9 10.49 -11.17 0.30
C VAL A 9 10.08 -10.73 1.70
N ILE A 10 10.35 -9.48 2.08
CA ILE A 10 9.95 -8.92 3.38
C ILE A 10 8.44 -9.06 3.60
N VAL A 11 7.64 -8.73 2.59
CA VAL A 11 6.18 -8.85 2.68
C VAL A 11 5.73 -10.31 2.71
N LYS A 12 6.37 -11.19 1.93
CA LYS A 12 6.08 -12.63 1.91
C LYS A 12 6.30 -13.26 3.29
N GLU A 13 7.42 -12.94 3.93
CA GLU A 13 7.78 -13.43 5.27
C GLU A 13 6.84 -12.88 6.35
N ALA A 14 6.40 -11.64 6.22
CA ALA A 14 5.52 -11.01 7.19
C ALA A 14 4.04 -11.41 7.01
N PHE A 15 3.64 -11.92 5.84
CA PHE A 15 2.27 -12.35 5.54
C PHE A 15 1.94 -13.70 6.19
N GLN A 16 0.81 -13.76 6.89
CA GLN A 16 0.23 -14.99 7.42
C GLN A 16 -1.15 -15.19 6.79
N ALA A 17 -1.37 -16.35 6.17
CA ALA A 17 -2.68 -16.67 5.59
C ALA A 17 -3.71 -16.88 6.73
N ILE A 18 -4.78 -16.09 6.71
CA ILE A 18 -5.90 -16.23 7.64
C ILE A 18 -7.10 -16.78 6.83
N PRO A 19 -7.80 -17.83 7.31
CA PRO A 19 -9.03 -18.29 6.67
C PRO A 19 -10.04 -17.13 6.62
N PRO A 20 -10.57 -16.81 5.43
CA PRO A 20 -11.18 -15.50 5.24
C PRO A 20 -12.58 -15.43 5.88
N PRO A 21 -12.88 -14.36 6.63
CA PRO A 21 -14.26 -13.94 6.88
C PRO A 21 -15.02 -13.72 5.55
N GLY A 22 -16.35 -13.60 5.62
CA GLY A 22 -17.13 -13.17 4.45
C GLY A 22 -16.62 -11.83 3.86
N LYS A 23 -16.59 -11.69 2.52
CA LYS A 23 -15.96 -10.58 1.78
C LYS A 23 -16.24 -9.18 2.37
N LYS A 24 -17.46 -8.93 2.83
CA LYS A 24 -17.90 -7.65 3.40
C LYS A 24 -17.19 -7.30 4.71
N GLU A 25 -16.99 -8.29 5.57
CA GLU A 25 -16.31 -8.09 6.86
C GLU A 25 -14.81 -7.87 6.67
N VAL A 26 -14.19 -8.60 5.73
CA VAL A 26 -12.78 -8.40 5.37
C VAL A 26 -12.55 -7.00 4.82
N MET A 27 -13.42 -6.51 3.93
CA MET A 27 -13.32 -5.15 3.41
C MET A 27 -13.46 -4.10 4.52
N LYS A 28 -14.42 -4.27 5.44
CA LYS A 28 -14.60 -3.35 6.56
C LYS A 28 -13.36 -3.27 7.45
N ASN A 29 -12.75 -4.42 7.78
CA ASN A 29 -11.52 -4.47 8.56
C ASN A 29 -10.33 -3.86 7.81
N TYR A 30 -10.23 -4.12 6.51
CA TYR A 30 -9.23 -3.51 5.64
C TYR A 30 -9.31 -1.98 5.63
N LEU A 31 -10.50 -1.40 5.48
CA LEU A 31 -10.70 0.06 5.51
C LEU A 31 -10.34 0.69 6.85
N ARG A 32 -10.66 0.00 7.96
CA ARG A 32 -10.26 0.45 9.31
C ARG A 32 -8.74 0.48 9.44
N GLU A 33 -8.08 -0.59 8.99
CA GLU A 33 -6.63 -0.71 9.09
C GLU A 33 -5.90 0.30 8.19
N LEU A 34 -6.41 0.57 6.98
CA LEU A 34 -5.90 1.62 6.10
C LEU A 34 -5.91 3.00 6.76
N ASN A 35 -6.99 3.36 7.46
CA ASN A 35 -7.06 4.62 8.20
C ASN A 35 -6.00 4.69 9.30
N THR A 36 -5.84 3.62 10.07
CA THR A 36 -4.82 3.53 11.13
C THR A 36 -3.42 3.71 10.54
N GLN A 37 -3.08 2.98 9.48
CA GLN A 37 -1.76 3.07 8.86
C GLN A 37 -1.51 4.42 8.17
N LYS A 38 -2.54 5.07 7.61
CA LYS A 38 -2.44 6.45 7.10
C LYS A 38 -1.96 7.41 8.19
N LEU A 39 -2.52 7.31 9.40
CA LEU A 39 -2.10 8.16 10.52
C LEU A 39 -0.64 7.89 10.89
N TYR A 40 -0.23 6.62 10.97
CA TYR A 40 1.18 6.30 11.25
C TYR A 40 2.11 6.84 10.15
N LEU A 41 1.76 6.68 8.88
CA LEU A 41 2.54 7.18 7.75
C LEU A 41 2.69 8.70 7.80
N LEU A 42 1.62 9.45 8.10
CA LEU A 42 1.70 10.91 8.24
C LEU A 42 2.49 11.33 9.49
N ASN A 43 2.41 10.59 10.59
CA ASN A 43 3.15 10.88 11.82
C ASN A 43 4.67 10.63 11.71
N ASN A 44 5.10 9.86 10.71
CA ASN A 44 6.51 9.67 10.35
C ASN A 44 7.08 10.88 9.57
N LEU A 45 6.25 11.84 9.16
CA LEU A 45 6.69 13.08 8.53
C LEU A 45 6.78 14.22 9.56
N SER A 46 7.85 15.02 9.47
CA SER A 46 7.92 16.35 10.08
C SER A 46 7.78 17.39 8.97
N ILE A 47 6.69 18.17 9.02
CA ILE A 47 6.35 19.17 8.00
C ILE A 47 6.59 20.56 8.61
N SER A 48 7.59 21.29 8.09
CA SER A 48 7.70 22.73 8.27
C SER A 48 7.29 23.45 6.99
N ILE A 49 6.98 24.75 7.08
CA ILE A 49 6.55 25.58 5.92
C ILE A 49 7.57 25.51 4.76
N THR A 50 8.82 25.15 5.02
CA THR A 50 9.91 25.11 4.04
C THR A 50 10.56 23.74 3.84
N SER A 51 10.23 22.71 4.63
CA SER A 51 10.85 21.39 4.50
C SER A 51 9.97 20.25 5.02
N VAL A 52 9.97 19.14 4.29
CA VAL A 52 9.43 17.85 4.78
C VAL A 52 10.62 16.97 5.11
N LYS A 53 10.71 16.51 6.35
CA LYS A 53 11.72 15.54 6.79
C LYS A 53 11.02 14.24 7.16
N ILE A 54 11.60 13.12 6.74
CA ILE A 54 11.19 11.80 7.23
C ILE A 54 11.92 11.62 8.56
N ASN A 55 11.15 11.40 9.63
CA ASN A 55 11.73 11.23 10.95
C ASN A 55 12.34 9.83 11.03
N GLU A 56 13.67 9.74 10.84
CA GLU A 56 14.44 8.50 11.03
C GLU A 56 14.64 8.15 12.52
N GLN A 57 14.38 9.10 13.42
CA GLN A 57 14.42 8.83 14.85
C GLN A 57 13.26 7.92 15.24
N ILE A 58 13.62 6.77 15.84
CA ILE A 58 12.70 5.86 16.53
C ILE A 58 12.14 6.63 17.71
N ASP A 59 11.06 7.35 17.49
CA ASP A 59 10.15 7.75 18.55
C ASP A 59 9.53 6.44 19.08
N PRO A 60 9.81 6.04 20.34
CA PRO A 60 9.34 4.76 20.87
C PRO A 60 7.82 4.63 20.86
N ASP A 61 7.09 5.75 20.77
CA ASP A 61 5.63 5.79 20.69
C ASP A 61 5.11 5.81 19.24
N LYS A 62 5.98 5.90 18.23
CA LYS A 62 5.60 5.87 16.80
C LYS A 62 6.07 4.61 16.10
N LYS A 63 5.14 4.05 15.32
CA LYS A 63 5.43 2.92 14.45
C LYS A 63 6.41 3.35 13.33
N PRO A 64 7.56 2.65 13.16
CA PRO A 64 8.49 2.92 12.08
C PRO A 64 7.85 2.84 10.68
N LEU A 65 8.33 3.67 9.75
CA LEU A 65 7.77 3.74 8.39
C LEU A 65 7.81 2.39 7.66
N ASN A 66 8.93 1.66 7.72
CA ASN A 66 9.05 0.32 7.13
C ASN A 66 7.95 -0.63 7.66
N ASN A 67 7.69 -0.63 8.97
CA ASN A 67 6.63 -1.44 9.57
C ASN A 67 5.23 -1.01 9.09
N CYS A 68 5.02 0.29 8.87
CA CYS A 68 3.78 0.81 8.30
C CYS A 68 3.57 0.30 6.86
N LEU A 69 4.62 0.36 6.03
CA LEU A 69 4.61 -0.13 4.66
C LEU A 69 4.40 -1.65 4.59
N ILE A 70 5.03 -2.42 5.46
CA ILE A 70 4.84 -3.88 5.56
C ILE A 70 3.39 -4.22 5.87
N ASP A 71 2.77 -3.55 6.85
CA ASP A 71 1.39 -3.85 7.22
C ASP A 71 0.41 -3.40 6.14
N LEU A 72 0.61 -2.24 5.51
CA LEU A 72 -0.19 -1.83 4.35
C LEU A 72 -0.12 -2.86 3.20
N ALA A 73 1.08 -3.36 2.91
CA ALA A 73 1.29 -4.38 1.86
C ALA A 73 0.61 -5.70 2.23
N LYS A 74 0.78 -6.20 3.45
CA LYS A 74 0.12 -7.43 3.94
C LYS A 74 -1.40 -7.32 3.88
N ASN A 75 -1.95 -6.22 4.36
CA ASN A 75 -3.40 -6.00 4.38
C ASN A 75 -3.97 -5.93 2.96
N SER A 76 -3.25 -5.25 2.04
CA SER A 76 -3.61 -5.18 0.63
C SER A 76 -3.53 -6.56 -0.04
N LEU A 77 -2.51 -7.36 0.29
CA LEU A 77 -2.36 -8.73 -0.19
C LEU A 77 -3.50 -9.62 0.29
N THR A 78 -3.85 -9.57 1.59
CA THR A 78 -4.97 -10.32 2.17
C THR A 78 -6.29 -10.03 1.46
N ILE A 79 -6.64 -8.75 1.28
CA ILE A 79 -7.92 -8.40 0.64
C ILE A 79 -7.92 -8.80 -0.85
N LEU A 80 -6.79 -8.67 -1.56
CA LEU A 80 -6.67 -9.10 -2.95
C LEU A 80 -6.88 -10.60 -3.12
N CYS A 81 -6.29 -11.43 -2.24
CA CYS A 81 -6.54 -12.88 -2.23
C CYS A 81 -8.03 -13.20 -2.10
N VAL A 82 -8.73 -12.50 -1.19
CA VAL A 82 -10.17 -12.69 -0.95
C VAL A 82 -11.03 -12.23 -2.12
N LEU A 83 -10.73 -11.06 -2.68
CA LEU A 83 -11.51 -10.48 -3.79
C LEU A 83 -11.37 -11.32 -5.06
N LYS A 84 -10.12 -11.65 -5.42
CA LYS A 84 -9.77 -12.38 -6.65
C LYS A 84 -9.85 -13.91 -6.50
N LYS A 85 -10.07 -14.43 -5.28
CA LYS A 85 -10.17 -15.86 -4.97
C LYS A 85 -8.93 -16.65 -5.43
N THR A 86 -7.75 -16.13 -5.11
CA THR A 86 -6.46 -16.72 -5.47
C THR A 86 -5.49 -16.59 -4.32
N ASP A 87 -4.38 -17.32 -4.37
CA ASP A 87 -3.35 -17.30 -3.35
C ASP A 87 -2.46 -16.05 -3.44
N SER A 88 -1.67 -15.80 -2.39
CA SER A 88 -0.82 -14.63 -2.30
C SER A 88 0.32 -14.63 -3.33
N GLU A 89 0.88 -15.78 -3.69
CA GLU A 89 2.01 -15.87 -4.63
C GLU A 89 1.57 -15.46 -6.04
N THR A 90 0.37 -15.86 -6.45
CA THR A 90 -0.27 -15.40 -7.68
C THR A 90 -0.49 -13.88 -7.67
N ILE A 91 -1.00 -13.30 -6.57
CA ILE A 91 -1.19 -11.85 -6.45
C ILE A 91 0.14 -11.10 -6.54
N MET A 92 1.18 -11.58 -5.83
CA MET A 92 2.50 -10.97 -5.81
C MET A 92 3.14 -10.99 -7.19
N THR A 93 3.06 -12.13 -7.89
CA THR A 93 3.58 -12.28 -9.26
C THR A 93 2.89 -11.32 -10.23
N ASN A 94 1.55 -11.25 -10.17
CA ASN A 94 0.79 -10.34 -11.02
C ASN A 94 1.12 -8.86 -10.74
N ASN A 95 1.33 -8.49 -9.48
CA ASN A 95 1.70 -7.13 -9.10
C ASN A 95 3.14 -6.78 -9.51
N ALA A 96 4.07 -7.74 -9.44
CA ALA A 96 5.43 -7.58 -9.95
C ALA A 96 5.42 -7.32 -11.46
N THR A 97 4.68 -8.12 -12.23
CA THR A 97 4.49 -7.93 -13.68
C THR A 97 3.82 -6.58 -13.98
N LEU A 98 2.83 -6.18 -13.18
CA LEU A 98 2.17 -4.87 -13.32
C LEU A 98 3.15 -3.72 -13.08
N PHE A 99 4.00 -3.84 -12.05
CA PHE A 99 5.05 -2.87 -11.76
C PHE A 99 6.04 -2.78 -12.92
N GLU A 100 6.53 -3.91 -13.44
CA GLU A 100 7.44 -3.96 -14.59
C GLU A 100 6.86 -3.26 -15.81
N LYS A 101 5.60 -3.56 -16.13
CA LYS A 101 4.88 -2.93 -17.25
C LYS A 101 4.79 -1.41 -17.06
N LYS A 102 4.29 -0.95 -15.92
CA LYS A 102 4.16 0.49 -15.64
C LYS A 102 5.51 1.20 -15.61
N ASN A 103 6.55 0.54 -15.08
CA ASN A 103 7.90 1.09 -15.09
C ASN A 103 8.50 1.17 -16.50
N ALA A 104 8.13 0.25 -17.41
CA ALA A 104 8.52 0.36 -18.81
C ALA A 104 7.85 1.56 -19.50
N ASP A 105 6.58 1.83 -19.19
CA ASP A 105 5.80 2.92 -19.79
C ASP A 105 6.22 4.32 -19.26
N TYR A 106 6.50 4.44 -17.95
CA TYR A 106 6.71 5.73 -17.28
C TYR A 106 8.14 5.93 -16.74
N GLY A 107 9.03 4.96 -16.90
CA GLY A 107 10.33 4.94 -16.25
C GLY A 107 10.23 4.99 -14.72
N ASN A 108 11.33 5.33 -14.05
CA ASN A 108 11.38 5.45 -12.60
C ASN A 108 10.66 6.71 -12.04
N SER A 109 9.60 7.21 -12.69
CA SER A 109 8.84 8.40 -12.23
C SER A 109 8.23 8.25 -10.83
N PHE A 110 8.17 7.04 -10.30
CA PHE A 110 7.80 6.79 -8.90
C PHE A 110 8.86 7.30 -7.90
N VAL A 111 10.11 7.53 -8.31
CA VAL A 111 11.18 8.10 -7.46
C VAL A 111 11.26 9.62 -7.53
N ASP A 112 10.46 10.26 -8.38
CA ASP A 112 10.39 11.71 -8.40
C ASP A 112 10.00 12.20 -6.99
N PHE A 113 10.80 13.11 -6.42
CA PHE A 113 10.70 13.56 -5.03
C PHE A 113 11.05 12.50 -3.96
N ALA A 114 11.80 11.47 -4.33
CA ALA A 114 12.28 10.39 -3.47
C ALA A 114 11.15 9.74 -2.64
N LEU A 115 11.46 9.34 -1.41
CA LEU A 115 10.50 8.68 -0.52
C LEU A 115 9.28 9.56 -0.19
N ILE A 116 9.41 10.89 -0.25
CA ILE A 116 8.28 11.80 -0.07
C ILE A 116 7.26 11.65 -1.20
N GLY A 117 7.71 11.57 -2.46
CA GLY A 117 6.84 11.36 -3.62
C GLY A 117 6.09 10.03 -3.54
N ILE A 118 6.75 8.98 -3.04
CA ILE A 118 6.13 7.68 -2.78
C ILE A 118 5.04 7.81 -1.70
N ILE A 119 5.32 8.51 -0.60
CA ILE A 119 4.37 8.72 0.51
C ILE A 119 3.13 9.49 0.07
N VAL A 120 3.28 10.51 -0.77
CA VAL A 120 2.15 11.26 -1.35
C VAL A 120 1.26 10.32 -2.16
N ARG A 121 1.84 9.52 -3.04
CA ARG A 121 1.09 8.56 -3.88
C ARG A 121 0.41 7.47 -3.06
N LEU A 122 1.05 6.99 -1.98
CA LEU A 122 0.42 6.09 -1.02
C LEU A 122 -0.83 6.73 -0.40
N ASN A 123 -0.72 7.98 0.08
CA ASN A 123 -1.85 8.70 0.67
C ASN A 123 -2.99 8.90 -0.34
N ASP A 124 -2.69 9.21 -1.61
CA ASP A 124 -3.70 9.33 -2.67
C ASP A 124 -4.47 8.02 -2.86
N LYS A 125 -3.77 6.88 -2.93
CA LYS A 125 -4.40 5.56 -3.07
C LYS A 125 -5.21 5.18 -1.83
N ILE A 126 -4.72 5.44 -0.63
CA ILE A 126 -5.48 5.21 0.61
C ILE A 126 -6.78 6.03 0.59
N ASN A 127 -6.71 7.33 0.32
CA ASN A 127 -7.90 8.19 0.28
C ASN A 127 -8.91 7.72 -0.76
N ARG A 128 -8.45 7.29 -1.93
CA ARG A 128 -9.31 6.72 -2.97
C ARG A 128 -10.02 5.45 -2.49
N ILE A 129 -9.30 4.52 -1.87
CA ILE A 129 -9.88 3.28 -1.35
C ILE A 129 -10.90 3.57 -0.24
N LEU A 130 -10.60 4.50 0.67
CA LEU A 130 -11.52 4.90 1.74
C LEU A 130 -12.80 5.51 1.18
N ASN A 131 -12.69 6.36 0.17
CA ASN A 131 -13.85 6.98 -0.49
C ASN A 131 -14.69 5.93 -1.23
N LEU A 132 -14.06 5.02 -1.99
CA LEU A 132 -14.76 3.97 -2.74
C LEU A 132 -15.39 2.92 -1.82
N GLY A 133 -14.69 2.52 -0.75
CA GLY A 133 -15.13 1.48 0.18
C GLY A 133 -16.12 1.95 1.23
N GLY A 134 -16.12 3.25 1.57
CA GLY A 134 -17.04 3.87 2.52
C GLY A 134 -18.35 4.38 1.90
N ALA A 135 -18.40 4.54 0.58
CA ALA A 135 -19.62 4.97 -0.12
C ALA A 135 -20.68 3.86 -0.15
N PRO A 136 -21.98 4.18 0.04
CA PRO A 136 -23.07 3.29 -0.37
C PRO A 136 -22.86 2.90 -1.84
N SER A 137 -23.09 1.63 -2.17
CA SER A 137 -22.81 1.01 -3.49
C SER A 137 -23.37 1.76 -4.70
N ALA A 138 -24.30 2.70 -4.51
CA ALA A 138 -24.94 3.49 -5.56
C ALA A 138 -24.14 4.74 -6.00
N ASN A 139 -23.11 5.18 -5.28
CA ASN A 139 -22.34 6.39 -5.58
C ASN A 139 -20.92 6.12 -6.12
N MET A 140 -20.65 4.91 -6.60
CA MET A 140 -19.33 4.51 -7.09
C MET A 140 -19.10 5.10 -8.49
N GLN A 141 -18.88 6.41 -8.56
CA GLN A 141 -18.65 7.14 -9.80
C GLN A 141 -17.15 7.23 -10.08
N VAL A 142 -16.50 6.09 -10.38
CA VAL A 142 -15.15 6.10 -10.96
C VAL A 142 -14.92 4.86 -11.84
N ASP A 143 -14.39 5.06 -13.05
CA ASP A 143 -14.09 4.01 -14.04
C ASP A 143 -12.97 3.03 -13.62
N GLU A 144 -12.29 3.26 -12.51
CA GLU A 144 -11.23 2.38 -11.98
C GLU A 144 -11.81 1.43 -10.92
N LYS A 145 -11.57 0.13 -11.10
CA LYS A 145 -12.01 -0.88 -10.13
C LYS A 145 -11.22 -0.68 -8.83
N ILE A 146 -11.90 -0.76 -7.68
CA ILE A 146 -11.25 -0.69 -6.35
C ILE A 146 -10.06 -1.66 -6.23
N GLU A 147 -10.13 -2.82 -6.89
CA GLU A 147 -9.04 -3.80 -6.96
C GLU A 147 -7.78 -3.23 -7.62
N ASP A 148 -7.89 -2.44 -8.68
CA ASP A 148 -6.74 -1.83 -9.38
C ASP A 148 -6.06 -0.80 -8.47
N THR A 149 -6.86 -0.02 -7.75
CA THR A 149 -6.32 0.93 -6.76
C THR A 149 -5.66 0.21 -5.58
N ILE A 150 -6.16 -0.95 -5.15
CA ILE A 150 -5.52 -1.79 -4.11
C ILE A 150 -4.21 -2.40 -4.63
N ASN A 151 -4.16 -2.84 -5.89
CA ASN A 151 -2.91 -3.31 -6.52
C ASN A 151 -1.87 -2.17 -6.60
N ASP A 152 -2.30 -0.96 -6.95
CA ASP A 152 -1.44 0.23 -6.93
C ASP A 152 -0.90 0.51 -5.53
N LEU A 153 -1.78 0.51 -4.51
CA LEU A 153 -1.36 0.72 -3.13
C LEU A 153 -0.32 -0.32 -2.70
N TYR A 154 -0.57 -1.60 -3.00
CA TYR A 154 0.37 -2.69 -2.73
C TYR A 154 1.73 -2.41 -3.38
N ASN A 155 1.76 -2.09 -4.67
CA ASN A 155 2.99 -1.81 -5.40
C ASN A 155 3.76 -0.60 -4.85
N TYR A 156 3.07 0.49 -4.48
CA TYR A 156 3.73 1.64 -3.86
C TYR A 156 4.29 1.32 -2.47
N CYS A 157 3.72 0.36 -1.73
CA CYS A 157 4.30 -0.10 -0.47
C CYS A 157 5.62 -0.84 -0.73
N ILE A 158 5.65 -1.75 -1.71
CA ILE A 158 6.88 -2.46 -2.10
C ILE A 158 7.94 -1.49 -2.59
N ILE A 159 7.56 -0.51 -3.42
CA ILE A 159 8.48 0.54 -3.88
C ILE A 159 9.01 1.32 -2.68
N GLY A 160 8.17 1.72 -1.71
CA GLY A 160 8.61 2.42 -0.50
C GLY A 160 9.66 1.62 0.29
N LEU A 161 9.46 0.31 0.44
CA LEU A 161 10.40 -0.58 1.13
C LEU A 161 11.78 -0.66 0.45
N MET A 162 11.90 -0.31 -0.82
CA MET A 162 13.21 -0.24 -1.51
C MET A 162 14.08 0.93 -1.05
N TYR A 163 13.52 1.87 -0.28
CA TYR A 163 14.13 3.13 0.15
C TYR A 163 14.08 3.35 1.67
N THR A 164 13.63 2.36 2.45
CA THR A 164 13.54 2.41 3.92
C THR A 164 14.40 1.35 4.59
#